data_AF-A0A7V9KNK7-F1
#
_entry.id   AF-A0A7V9KNK7-F1
#
_cell.length_a   1.000
_cell.length_b   1.000
_cell.length_c   1.000
_cell.angle_alpha   90.00
_cell.angle_beta   90.00
_cell.angle_gamma   90.00
#
_symmetry.space_group_name_H-M   'P 1'
#
loop_
_entity.id
_entity.type
_entity.pdbx_description
1 polymer ?
#
loop_
_entity_poly.entity_id
_entity_poly.type
_entity_poly.pdbx_seq_one_letter_code
_entity_poly.pdbx_strand_id
1 'polypeptide(L)'
;MGTIAQRDLYRMINDASERGERVAVATVANTRGSTPQQRGARMLFLESGDVAGTVGGGCIEAEVWSEARAAMRSGKSALHHFSLTAEEASEEGMVCGGTMDIFIDVIGHVR
;
A
#
# COMPACT_ATOMS: atom_id res chain seq x y z
N MET A 1 10.61 -8.69 -3.67
CA MET A 1 10.54 -7.33 -3.08
C MET A 1 10.24 -7.50 -1.60
N GLY A 2 11.10 -7.03 -0.70
CA GLY A 2 10.94 -7.23 0.75
C GLY A 2 10.00 -6.21 1.39
N THR A 3 9.52 -6.50 2.60
CA THR A 3 8.83 -5.51 3.43
C THR A 3 9.77 -4.35 3.78
N ILE A 4 9.23 -3.13 3.86
CA ILE A 4 10.02 -1.97 4.30
C ILE A 4 10.22 -2.01 5.82
N ALA A 5 11.47 -1.84 6.27
CA ALA A 5 11.76 -1.73 7.70
C ALA A 5 11.13 -0.45 8.27
N GLN A 6 10.60 -0.53 9.49
CA GLN A 6 9.90 0.59 10.12
C GLN A 6 10.76 1.86 10.21
N ARG A 7 12.06 1.70 10.54
CA ARG A 7 13.00 2.82 10.60
C ARG A 7 13.18 3.50 9.25
N ASP A 8 13.27 2.71 8.18
CA ASP A 8 13.46 3.24 6.83
C ASP A 8 12.20 3.94 6.32
N LEU A 9 11.03 3.38 6.62
CA LEU A 9 9.75 4.04 6.34
C LEU A 9 9.68 5.44 6.97
N TYR A 10 9.93 5.55 8.28
CA TYR A 10 9.84 6.85 8.95
C TYR A 10 10.91 7.84 8.48
N ARG A 11 12.12 7.36 8.16
CA ARG A 11 13.16 8.18 7.56
C ARG A 11 12.72 8.75 6.21
N MET A 12 12.19 7.92 5.32
CA MET A 12 11.69 8.37 4.02
C MET A 12 10.53 9.37 4.15
N ILE A 13 9.63 9.16 5.11
CA ILE A 13 8.55 10.12 5.40
C ILE A 13 9.13 11.47 5.88
N ASN A 14 10.10 11.45 6.79
CA ASN A 14 10.75 12.66 7.26
C ASN A 14 11.44 13.41 6.12
N ASP A 15 12.23 12.70 5.31
CA ASP A 15 12.97 13.28 4.19
C ASP A 15 12.00 13.92 3.16
N ALA A 16 10.86 13.26 2.89
CA ALA A 16 9.83 13.82 2.02
C ALA A 16 9.16 15.06 2.62
N SER A 17 8.88 15.04 3.93
CA SER A 17 8.33 16.20 4.64
C SER A 17 9.28 17.40 4.60
N GLU A 18 10.58 17.18 4.75
CA GLU A 18 11.59 18.24 4.64
C GLU A 18 11.64 18.88 3.24
N ARG A 19 11.29 18.11 2.21
CA ARG A 19 11.13 18.59 0.82
C ARG A 19 9.76 19.19 0.53
N GLY A 20 8.82 19.12 1.48
CA GLY A 20 7.44 19.55 1.29
C GLY A 20 6.62 18.67 0.33
N GLU A 21 7.06 17.42 0.12
CA GLU A 21 6.39 16.43 -0.72
C GLU A 21 5.27 15.73 0.05
N ARG A 22 4.20 15.35 -0.66
CA ARG A 22 3.20 14.44 -0.12
C ARG A 22 3.69 13.00 -0.16
N VAL A 23 3.25 12.23 0.83
CA VAL A 23 3.50 10.79 0.93
C VAL A 23 2.18 10.07 1.11
N ALA A 24 2.01 8.90 0.50
CA ALA A 24 1.00 7.93 0.91
C ALA A 24 1.67 6.68 1.48
N VAL A 25 1.09 6.13 2.54
CA VAL A 25 1.50 4.85 3.14
C VAL A 25 0.32 3.91 3.13
N ALA A 26 0.38 2.89 2.29
CA ALA A 26 -0.56 1.77 2.32
C ALA A 26 -0.09 0.76 3.39
N THR A 27 -0.96 0.44 4.35
CA THR A 27 -0.69 -0.51 5.42
C THR A 27 -1.76 -1.59 5.42
N VAL A 28 -1.35 -2.86 5.40
CA VAL A 28 -2.26 -4.00 5.60
C VAL A 28 -2.79 -3.95 7.03
N ALA A 29 -4.01 -3.43 7.19
CA ALA A 29 -4.66 -3.24 8.48
C ALA A 29 -5.28 -4.54 8.99
N ASN A 30 -5.77 -5.39 8.08
CA ASN A 30 -6.40 -6.66 8.39
C ASN A 30 -6.31 -7.63 7.21
N THR A 31 -6.33 -8.93 7.51
CA THR A 31 -6.38 -10.01 6.52
C THR A 31 -7.35 -11.10 6.96
N ARG A 32 -7.98 -11.78 6.00
CA ARG A 32 -8.79 -12.98 6.23
C ARG A 32 -8.46 -14.01 5.15
N GLY A 33 -8.35 -15.28 5.53
CA GLY A 33 -7.98 -16.35 4.59
C GLY A 33 -6.51 -16.30 4.15
N SER A 34 -6.21 -16.94 3.02
CA SER A 34 -4.86 -16.95 2.45
C SER A 34 -4.62 -15.64 1.69
N THR A 35 -3.63 -14.88 2.12
CA THR A 35 -3.28 -13.55 1.57
C THR A 35 -1.76 -13.46 1.37
N PRO A 36 -1.28 -12.72 0.35
CA PRO A 36 0.15 -12.69 -0.01
C PRO A 36 1.02 -11.95 1.01
N GLN A 37 0.41 -11.14 1.88
CA GLN A 37 1.09 -10.42 2.96
C GLN A 37 0.28 -10.46 4.24
N GLN A 38 0.99 -10.22 5.35
CA GLN A 38 0.42 -10.20 6.69
C GLN A 38 0.09 -8.78 7.14
N ARG A 39 -0.75 -8.69 8.18
CA ARG A 39 -1.03 -7.43 8.87
C ARG A 39 0.27 -6.72 9.25
N GLY A 40 0.33 -5.42 8.99
CA GLY A 40 1.51 -4.57 9.24
C GLY A 40 2.50 -4.49 8.07
N ALA A 41 2.32 -5.27 7.00
CA ALA A 41 3.02 -5.03 5.74
C ALA A 41 2.66 -3.64 5.20
N ARG A 42 3.66 -2.96 4.63
CA ARG A 42 3.57 -1.54 4.26
C ARG A 42 4.21 -1.28 2.91
N MET A 43 3.62 -0.35 2.20
CA MET A 43 4.12 0.21 0.94
C MET A 43 3.98 1.72 0.98
N LEU A 44 5.06 2.42 0.66
CA LEU A 44 5.17 3.87 0.68
C LEU A 44 5.26 4.39 -0.75
N PHE A 45 4.57 5.49 -1.00
CA PHE A 45 4.51 6.20 -2.27
C PHE A 45 4.95 7.65 -2.05
N LEU A 46 6.02 8.06 -2.71
CA LEU A 46 6.45 9.46 -2.74
C LEU A 46 5.83 10.18 -3.94
N GLU A 47 5.56 11.48 -3.78
CA GLU A 47 5.10 12.35 -4.87
C GLU A 47 6.11 12.42 -6.03
N SER A 48 7.41 12.17 -5.75
CA SER A 48 8.47 12.05 -6.77
C SER A 48 8.28 10.86 -7.72
N GLY A 49 7.43 9.89 -7.35
CA GLY A 49 7.23 8.64 -8.09
C GLY A 49 7.98 7.44 -7.49
N ASP A 50 8.86 7.66 -6.52
CA ASP A 50 9.57 6.57 -5.83
C ASP A 50 8.63 5.76 -4.94
N VAL A 51 8.88 4.46 -4.86
CA VAL A 51 8.11 3.51 -4.05
C VAL A 51 9.01 2.57 -3.28
N ALA A 52 8.59 2.22 -2.06
CA ALA A 52 9.30 1.29 -1.22
C ALA A 52 8.35 0.37 -0.43
N GLY A 53 8.74 -0.89 -0.27
CA GLY A 53 7.90 -1.92 0.36
C GLY A 53 6.91 -2.57 -0.61
N THR A 54 6.02 -3.39 -0.06
CA THR A 54 5.00 -4.13 -0.81
C THR A 54 3.86 -4.53 0.14
N VAL A 55 2.66 -4.67 -0.41
CA VAL A 55 1.48 -5.21 0.28
C VAL A 55 1.03 -6.57 -0.26
N GLY A 56 1.79 -7.19 -1.17
CA GLY A 56 1.43 -8.50 -1.70
C GLY A 56 1.89 -8.82 -3.11
N GLY A 57 2.28 -7.82 -3.92
CA GLY A 57 2.48 -8.00 -5.35
C GLY A 57 1.17 -8.33 -6.10
N GLY A 58 1.29 -8.68 -7.39
CA GLY A 58 0.15 -9.11 -8.21
C GLY A 58 -0.89 -8.01 -8.50
N CYS A 59 -2.12 -8.44 -8.82
CA CYS A 59 -3.24 -7.56 -9.18
C CYS A 59 -3.55 -6.52 -8.09
N ILE A 60 -3.59 -6.93 -6.81
CA ILE A 60 -3.86 -6.04 -5.68
C ILE A 60 -2.87 -4.89 -5.62
N GLU A 61 -1.59 -5.13 -5.88
CA GLU A 61 -0.60 -4.05 -5.79
C GLU A 61 -0.88 -2.95 -6.82
N ALA A 62 -1.33 -3.30 -8.03
CA ALA A 62 -1.73 -2.33 -9.05
C ALA A 62 -2.96 -1.51 -8.64
N GLU A 63 -3.93 -2.12 -7.97
CA GLU A 63 -5.09 -1.41 -7.42
C GLU A 63 -4.67 -0.47 -6.28
N VAL A 64 -3.84 -0.94 -5.36
CA VAL A 64 -3.30 -0.12 -4.26
C VAL A 64 -2.51 1.07 -4.79
N TRP A 65 -1.76 0.91 -5.87
CA TRP A 65 -1.12 2.01 -6.60
C TRP A 65 -2.13 3.06 -7.12
N SER A 66 -3.26 2.60 -7.67
CA SER A 66 -4.31 3.50 -8.14
C SER A 66 -4.93 4.29 -7.00
N GLU A 67 -5.32 3.60 -5.93
CA GLU A 67 -5.95 4.19 -4.75
C GLU A 67 -5.00 5.13 -4.00
N ALA A 68 -3.72 4.76 -3.85
CA ALA A 68 -2.71 5.63 -3.22
C ALA A 68 -2.53 6.95 -3.98
N ARG A 69 -2.50 6.90 -5.32
CA ARG A 69 -2.43 8.12 -6.14
C ARG A 69 -3.70 8.95 -6.04
N ALA A 70 -4.88 8.32 -5.97
CA ALA A 70 -6.14 9.03 -5.77
C ALA A 70 -6.22 9.70 -4.39
N ALA A 71 -5.77 8.99 -3.35
CA ALA A 71 -5.67 9.51 -1.99
C ALA A 71 -4.72 10.71 -1.92
N MET A 72 -3.51 10.62 -2.50
CA MET A 72 -2.56 11.74 -2.54
C MET A 72 -3.09 12.97 -3.30
N ARG A 73 -3.86 12.77 -4.38
CA ARG A 73 -4.51 13.88 -5.11
C ARG A 73 -5.64 14.54 -4.32
N SER A 74 -6.41 13.74 -3.60
CA SER A 74 -7.57 14.23 -2.83
C SER A 74 -7.21 14.72 -1.42
N GLY A 75 -6.04 14.36 -0.91
CA GLY A 75 -5.60 14.66 0.45
C GLY A 75 -6.36 13.87 1.52
N LYS A 76 -7.03 12.76 1.15
CA LYS A 76 -7.90 12.00 2.06
C LYS A 76 -7.37 10.59 2.29
N SER A 77 -7.06 10.27 3.54
CA SER A 77 -6.78 8.91 3.98
C SER A 77 -8.06 8.07 4.02
N ALA A 78 -7.97 6.79 3.65
CA ALA A 78 -9.13 5.88 3.64
C ALA A 78 -8.73 4.41 3.85
N LEU A 79 -9.67 3.62 4.37
CA LEU A 79 -9.56 2.17 4.45
C LEU A 79 -10.23 1.55 3.22
N HIS A 80 -9.49 0.71 2.50
CA HIS A 80 -9.94 0.04 1.29
C HIS A 80 -10.02 -1.47 1.53
N HIS A 81 -11.05 -2.10 0.97
CA HIS A 81 -11.27 -3.54 1.06
C HIS A 81 -10.96 -4.21 -0.28
N PHE A 82 -10.03 -5.16 -0.27
CA PHE A 82 -9.58 -5.90 -1.44
C PHE A 82 -9.93 -7.39 -1.28
N SER A 83 -10.45 -8.00 -2.35
CA SER A 83 -10.77 -9.43 -2.39
C SER A 83 -9.92 -10.10 -3.45
N LEU A 84 -9.17 -11.11 -3.04
CA LEU A 84 -8.39 -11.95 -3.96
C LEU A 84 -9.34 -13.02 -4.52
N THR A 85 -9.86 -12.80 -5.72
CA THR A 85 -10.77 -13.78 -6.36
C THR A 85 -9.97 -14.78 -7.20
N ALA A 86 -10.54 -15.97 -7.41
CA ALA A 86 -9.88 -17.05 -8.14
C ALA A 86 -9.64 -16.76 -9.63
N GLU A 87 -10.35 -15.78 -10.22
CA GLU A 87 -10.22 -15.43 -11.65
C GLU A 87 -8.88 -14.74 -11.95
N GLU A 88 -8.28 -14.05 -10.97
CA GLU A 88 -6.97 -13.38 -11.11
C GLU A 88 -5.78 -14.33 -10.84
N ALA A 89 -6.04 -15.57 -10.42
CA ALA A 89 -5.05 -16.55 -9.97
C ALA A 89 -4.70 -17.62 -11.04
N SER A 90 -5.16 -17.45 -12.28
CA SER A 90 -5.26 -18.54 -13.27
C SER A 90 -3.99 -18.89 -14.06
N GLU A 91 -2.81 -18.34 -13.72
CA GLU A 91 -1.54 -18.74 -14.37
C GLU A 91 -0.56 -19.51 -13.46
N GLU A 92 -0.67 -19.42 -12.12
CA GLU A 92 0.36 -19.97 -11.20
C GLU A 92 -0.17 -20.99 -10.17
N GLY A 93 -1.47 -21.30 -10.15
CA GLY A 93 -2.02 -22.40 -9.35
C GLY A 93 -2.05 -22.19 -7.83
N MET A 94 -1.72 -20.99 -7.34
CA MET A 94 -1.78 -20.63 -5.91
C MET A 94 -2.90 -19.62 -5.67
N VAL A 95 -4.08 -20.11 -5.27
CA VAL A 95 -5.21 -19.25 -4.91
C VAL A 95 -4.98 -18.68 -3.51
N CYS A 96 -4.63 -17.40 -3.43
CA CYS A 96 -4.85 -16.64 -2.20
C CYS A 96 -6.36 -16.36 -2.10
N GLY A 97 -7.14 -17.26 -1.51
CA GLY A 97 -8.61 -17.11 -1.41
C GLY A 97 -9.05 -16.19 -0.26
N GLY A 98 -8.37 -15.06 -0.07
CA GLY A 98 -8.51 -14.19 1.09
C GLY A 98 -8.94 -12.76 0.78
N THR A 99 -9.16 -11.99 1.82
CA THR A 99 -9.44 -10.55 1.72
C THR A 99 -8.46 -9.75 2.57
N MET A 100 -8.20 -8.52 2.15
CA MET A 100 -7.28 -7.60 2.80
C MET A 100 -7.95 -6.24 2.99
N ASP A 101 -7.90 -5.72 4.21
CA ASP A 101 -8.23 -4.32 4.48
C ASP A 101 -6.90 -3.55 4.50
N ILE A 102 -6.74 -2.58 3.62
CA ILE A 102 -5.53 -1.77 3.51
C ILE A 102 -5.88 -0.32 3.78
N PHE A 103 -5.25 0.25 4.81
CA PHE A 103 -5.40 1.66 5.14
C PHE A 103 -4.35 2.44 4.36
N ILE A 104 -4.81 3.39 3.55
CA ILE A 104 -3.96 4.31 2.80
C ILE A 104 -3.98 5.63 3.54
N ASP A 105 -2.85 5.95 4.17
CA ASP A 105 -2.65 7.17 4.93
C ASP A 105 -1.90 8.22 4.11
N VAL A 106 -2.47 9.41 3.96
CA VAL A 106 -1.84 10.53 3.27
C VAL A 106 -1.17 11.44 4.31
N ILE A 107 0.14 11.59 4.20
CA ILE A 107 0.98 12.37 5.10
C ILE A 107 1.53 13.57 4.33
N GLY A 108 1.36 14.77 4.90
CA GLY A 108 1.79 16.03 4.30
C GLY A 108 0.68 17.08 4.29
N HIS A 109 0.99 18.31 3.86
CA HIS A 109 0.03 19.40 3.95
C HIS A 109 -1.05 19.33 2.85
N VAL A 110 -2.30 19.16 3.30
CA VAL A 110 -3.47 19.69 2.57
C VAL A 110 -3.48 21.19 2.85
N ARG A 111 -3.16 21.99 1.84
CA ARG A 111 -3.41 23.44 1.91
C ARG A 111 -4.89 23.71 1.65
#